data_AF-A0A925GYJ3-F1
#
_entry.id   AF-A0A925GYJ3-F1
#
_cell.length_a   1.000
_cell.length_b   1.000
_cell.length_c   1.000
_cell.angle_alpha   90.00
_cell.angle_beta   90.00
_cell.angle_gamma   90.00
#
_symmetry.space_group_name_H-M   'P 1'
#
loop_
_entity.id
_entity.type
_entity.pdbx_description
1 polymer ?
#
loop_
_entity_poly.entity_id
_entity_poly.type
_entity_poly.pdbx_seq_one_letter_code
_entity_poly.pdbx_strand_id
1 'polypeptide(L)'
;MLPLLPAKDPGRLVNLGSGPEGFLRVLASWRNVLDIALTREEYLQDYFALCVSCHHATVATFVPTDVDSKIRGLLWREVRDPEVLRPMLRFALEARKWSTDAISRRVVRGVSGHDGEHWSILAGALGRFLELGDDKSAEEAKAAIDLEIDREEAILNSVAGEPGAEIELLQVVMSVAHNRGDLQQGMSFWSKNVATNPVIEDLSQRGRFARAIRVYQDTGISAEGHRHYPLRPVKALRESAETLLPLAPFLDDWGARIMQMEARAEVLEALVLGCHKIEGQQGYYRALAGMRETDSRGFDLATRQMSNSAQRLLKDAGLRKKMDTPRQSFESGMRKRARAAWLGA
;
A
#
# COMPACT_ATOMS: atom_id res chain seq x y z
N MET A 1 7.62 15.45 -12.23
CA MET A 1 7.28 15.04 -13.61
C MET A 1 7.25 13.52 -13.59
N LEU A 2 6.08 12.89 -13.77
CA LEU A 2 6.02 11.43 -13.91
C LEU A 2 6.97 11.01 -15.03
N PRO A 3 7.74 9.91 -14.90
CA PRO A 3 8.52 9.43 -16.02
C PRO A 3 7.56 9.20 -17.19
N LEU A 4 7.88 9.78 -18.34
CA LEU A 4 7.22 9.41 -19.59
C LEU A 4 7.30 7.89 -19.69
N LEU A 5 6.17 7.25 -20.00
CA LEU A 5 6.16 5.80 -20.23
C LEU A 5 7.30 5.46 -21.21
N PRO A 6 8.06 4.39 -20.94
CA PRO A 6 9.11 3.97 -21.85
C PRO A 6 8.54 3.67 -23.24
N ALA A 7 9.43 3.58 -24.23
CA ALA A 7 9.04 3.07 -25.53
C ALA A 7 8.41 1.67 -25.38
N LYS A 8 7.46 1.36 -26.27
CA LYS A 8 6.80 0.06 -26.26
C LYS A 8 7.80 -1.00 -26.69
N ASP A 9 7.87 -2.09 -25.94
CA ASP A 9 8.70 -3.24 -26.26
C ASP A 9 7.84 -4.33 -26.92
N PRO A 10 8.26 -4.90 -28.06
CA PRO A 10 7.58 -6.04 -28.64
C PRO A 10 7.79 -7.29 -27.77
N GLY A 11 6.86 -8.25 -27.84
CA GLY A 11 6.98 -9.55 -27.22
C GLY A 11 6.12 -9.75 -25.97
N ARG A 12 6.38 -10.85 -25.27
CA ARG A 12 5.57 -11.36 -24.15
C ARG A 12 5.69 -10.48 -22.91
N LEU A 13 4.56 -10.05 -22.34
CA LEU A 13 4.54 -9.17 -21.16
C LEU A 13 5.22 -9.80 -19.95
N VAL A 14 5.06 -11.12 -19.76
CA VAL A 14 5.69 -11.86 -18.66
C VAL A 14 7.23 -11.81 -18.69
N ASN A 15 7.83 -11.41 -19.82
CA ASN A 15 9.29 -11.27 -19.95
C ASN A 15 9.79 -9.83 -19.76
N LEU A 16 8.89 -8.85 -19.60
CA LEU A 16 9.25 -7.42 -19.52
C LEU A 16 9.45 -6.92 -18.09
N GLY A 17 9.26 -7.77 -17.07
CA GLY A 17 9.22 -7.38 -15.66
C GLY A 17 10.56 -7.07 -14.97
N SER A 18 11.72 -7.23 -15.62
CA SER A 18 13.01 -7.17 -14.92
C SER A 18 13.45 -5.76 -14.48
N GLY A 19 14.10 -5.63 -13.32
CA GLY A 19 14.65 -4.36 -12.84
C GLY A 19 13.61 -3.34 -12.34
N PRO A 20 14.05 -2.17 -11.83
CA PRO A 20 13.22 -1.30 -10.99
C PRO A 20 12.00 -0.70 -11.71
N GLU A 21 12.09 -0.47 -13.01
CA GLU A 21 11.00 0.09 -13.82
C GLU A 21 10.28 -0.96 -14.68
N GLY A 22 10.40 -2.25 -14.34
CA GLY A 22 9.82 -3.35 -15.12
C GLY A 22 8.31 -3.20 -15.33
N PHE A 23 7.58 -2.78 -14.29
CA PHE A 23 6.14 -2.53 -14.39
C PHE A 23 5.78 -1.46 -15.43
N LEU A 24 6.60 -0.40 -15.58
CA LEU A 24 6.34 0.64 -16.58
C LEU A 24 6.49 0.12 -18.00
N ARG A 25 7.43 -0.81 -18.25
CA ARG A 25 7.58 -1.43 -19.58
C ARG A 25 6.40 -2.35 -19.91
N VAL A 26 5.91 -3.11 -18.94
CA VAL A 26 4.68 -3.91 -19.09
C VAL A 26 3.49 -2.99 -19.38
N LEU A 27 3.32 -1.91 -18.62
CA LEU A 27 2.22 -0.96 -18.81
C LEU A 27 2.32 -0.22 -20.14
N ALA A 28 3.51 0.18 -20.58
CA ALA A 28 3.71 0.79 -21.90
C ALA A 28 3.34 -0.17 -23.04
N SER A 29 3.57 -1.46 -22.83
CA SER A 29 3.40 -2.52 -23.82
C SER A 29 2.08 -3.29 -23.66
N TRP A 30 1.13 -2.81 -22.85
CA TRP A 30 -0.08 -3.54 -22.45
C TRP A 30 -0.87 -4.17 -23.61
N ARG A 31 -0.84 -3.56 -24.81
CA ARG A 31 -1.54 -4.07 -26.00
C ARG A 31 -1.01 -5.42 -26.49
N ASN A 32 0.19 -5.83 -26.09
CA ASN A 32 0.76 -7.13 -26.46
C ASN A 32 -0.10 -8.29 -25.93
N VAL A 33 -0.87 -8.09 -24.86
CA VAL A 33 -1.82 -9.10 -24.35
C VAL A 33 -3.00 -9.35 -25.31
N LEU A 34 -3.23 -8.47 -26.29
CA LEU A 34 -4.31 -8.59 -27.27
C LEU A 34 -3.85 -9.31 -28.56
N ASP A 35 -2.61 -9.80 -28.61
CA ASP A 35 -2.12 -10.53 -29.77
C ASP A 35 -2.91 -11.84 -29.94
N ILE A 36 -3.57 -11.97 -31.09
CA ILE A 36 -4.40 -13.12 -31.45
C ILE A 36 -3.59 -14.41 -31.65
N ALA A 37 -2.26 -14.30 -31.76
CA ALA A 37 -1.36 -15.45 -31.90
C ALA A 37 -1.04 -16.12 -30.56
N LEU A 38 -1.38 -15.50 -29.41
CA LEU A 38 -1.13 -16.09 -28.10
C LEU A 38 -1.99 -17.34 -27.89
N THR A 39 -1.36 -18.41 -27.42
CA THR A 39 -2.11 -19.53 -26.83
C THR A 39 -2.78 -19.10 -25.53
N ARG A 40 -3.67 -19.95 -24.99
CA ARG A 40 -4.41 -19.63 -23.75
C ARG A 40 -3.45 -19.46 -22.56
N GLU A 41 -2.46 -20.33 -22.45
CA GLU A 41 -1.45 -20.34 -21.40
C GLU A 41 -0.59 -19.09 -21.46
N GLU A 42 -0.25 -18.66 -22.67
CA GLU A 42 0.53 -17.45 -22.92
C GLU A 42 -0.26 -16.18 -22.60
N TYR A 43 -1.53 -16.13 -23.01
CA TYR A 43 -2.43 -15.06 -22.62
C TYR A 43 -2.57 -14.97 -21.09
N LEU A 44 -2.72 -16.10 -20.39
CA LEU A 44 -2.81 -16.13 -18.93
C LEU A 44 -1.57 -15.50 -18.27
N GLN A 45 -0.38 -15.86 -18.73
CA GLN A 45 0.88 -15.32 -18.21
C GLN A 45 1.00 -13.80 -18.43
N ASP A 46 0.64 -13.34 -19.64
CA ASP A 46 0.75 -11.91 -19.98
C ASP A 46 -0.34 -11.08 -19.30
N TYR A 47 -1.54 -11.64 -19.14
CA TYR A 47 -2.61 -11.03 -18.36
C TYR A 47 -2.25 -10.93 -16.87
N PHE A 48 -1.63 -11.98 -16.32
CA PHE A 48 -1.09 -11.94 -14.96
C PHE A 48 -0.05 -10.83 -14.79
N ALA A 49 0.92 -10.74 -15.70
CA ALA A 49 1.95 -9.70 -15.68
C ALA A 49 1.35 -8.29 -15.75
N LEU A 50 0.34 -8.09 -16.60
CA LEU A 50 -0.40 -6.82 -16.70
C LEU A 50 -1.14 -6.51 -15.39
N CYS A 51 -1.85 -7.47 -14.80
CA CYS A 51 -2.54 -7.27 -13.53
C CYS A 51 -1.58 -6.90 -12.40
N VAL A 52 -0.46 -7.60 -12.25
CA VAL A 52 0.55 -7.28 -11.22
C VAL A 52 1.13 -5.88 -11.44
N SER A 53 1.42 -5.50 -12.68
CA SER A 53 1.96 -4.17 -13.01
C SER A 53 0.95 -3.04 -12.75
N CYS A 54 -0.32 -3.26 -13.10
CA CYS A 54 -1.41 -2.33 -12.80
C CYS A 54 -1.60 -2.17 -11.28
N HIS A 55 -1.55 -3.28 -10.54
CA HIS A 55 -1.69 -3.28 -9.09
C HIS A 55 -0.57 -2.48 -8.43
N HIS A 56 0.68 -2.79 -8.77
CA HIS A 56 1.86 -2.07 -8.29
C HIS A 56 1.72 -0.57 -8.53
N ALA A 57 1.40 -0.16 -9.75
CA ALA A 57 1.28 1.26 -10.09
C ALA A 57 0.15 2.03 -9.37
N THR A 58 -0.80 1.33 -8.72
CA THR A 58 -2.04 1.96 -8.23
C THR A 58 -2.32 1.76 -6.73
N VAL A 59 -1.78 0.74 -6.07
CA VAL A 59 -2.20 0.30 -4.73
C VAL A 59 -2.02 1.35 -3.62
N ALA A 60 -1.02 2.22 -3.72
CA ALA A 60 -0.81 3.34 -2.78
C ALA A 60 -1.28 4.70 -3.32
N THR A 61 -2.12 4.71 -4.36
CA THR A 61 -2.57 5.93 -5.05
C THR A 61 -4.08 6.19 -4.90
N PHE A 62 -4.56 7.28 -5.50
CA PHE A 62 -5.99 7.61 -5.58
C PHE A 62 -6.71 6.90 -6.74
N VAL A 63 -6.00 6.06 -7.51
CA VAL A 63 -6.55 5.27 -8.61
C VAL A 63 -7.09 3.96 -8.04
N PRO A 64 -8.38 3.64 -8.22
CA PRO A 64 -8.89 2.34 -7.84
C PRO A 64 -8.30 1.24 -8.72
N THR A 65 -7.99 0.09 -8.12
CA THR A 65 -7.62 -1.13 -8.82
C THR A 65 -8.46 -2.28 -8.26
N ASP A 66 -8.75 -3.26 -9.12
CA ASP A 66 -9.60 -4.42 -8.79
C ASP A 66 -9.01 -5.68 -9.43
N VAL A 67 -7.77 -5.96 -9.05
CA VAL A 67 -7.00 -7.11 -9.56
C VAL A 67 -6.36 -7.92 -8.43
N ASP A 68 -6.49 -7.47 -7.18
CA ASP A 68 -5.89 -8.05 -5.98
C ASP A 68 -6.24 -9.55 -5.88
N SER A 69 -7.53 -9.89 -5.87
CA SER A 69 -7.97 -11.30 -5.78
C SER A 69 -7.50 -12.13 -6.98
N LYS A 70 -7.34 -11.52 -8.15
CA LYS A 70 -6.87 -12.22 -9.36
C LYS A 70 -5.43 -12.67 -9.20
N ILE A 71 -4.55 -11.75 -8.83
CA ILE A 71 -3.10 -12.00 -8.73
C ILE A 71 -2.72 -12.76 -7.45
N ARG A 72 -3.54 -12.66 -6.39
CA ARG A 72 -3.33 -13.36 -5.11
C ARG A 72 -3.77 -14.83 -5.12
N GLY A 73 -4.61 -15.25 -6.07
CA GLY A 73 -5.08 -16.64 -6.07
C GLY A 73 -5.79 -17.11 -7.33
N LEU A 74 -6.71 -16.33 -7.90
CA LEU A 74 -7.57 -16.84 -8.99
C LEU A 74 -6.75 -17.23 -10.24
N LEU A 75 -5.82 -16.39 -10.69
CA LEU A 75 -5.03 -16.65 -11.90
C LEU A 75 -4.08 -17.86 -11.73
N TRP A 76 -3.57 -18.10 -10.52
CA TRP A 76 -2.75 -19.29 -10.24
C TRP A 76 -3.53 -20.60 -10.39
N ARG A 77 -4.86 -20.55 -10.24
CA ARG A 77 -5.74 -21.73 -10.27
C ARG A 77 -6.29 -22.06 -11.65
N GLU A 78 -6.13 -21.16 -12.64
CA GLU A 78 -6.63 -21.33 -14.00
C GLU A 78 -5.98 -22.50 -14.75
N VAL A 79 -4.75 -22.89 -14.36
CA VAL A 79 -4.01 -23.98 -14.99
C VAL A 79 -3.38 -24.89 -13.92
N ARG A 80 -3.22 -26.18 -14.25
CA ARG A 80 -2.60 -27.20 -13.38
C ARG A 80 -1.17 -27.55 -13.76
N ASP A 81 -0.73 -27.13 -14.94
CA ASP A 81 0.62 -27.38 -15.44
C ASP A 81 1.64 -26.46 -14.75
N PRO A 82 2.58 -26.99 -13.94
CA PRO A 82 3.62 -26.18 -13.31
C PRO A 82 4.51 -25.44 -14.31
N GLU A 83 4.73 -25.96 -15.52
CA GLU A 83 5.56 -25.28 -16.53
C GLU A 83 4.94 -23.96 -16.99
N VAL A 84 3.61 -23.86 -17.01
CA VAL A 84 2.90 -22.63 -17.33
C VAL A 84 2.97 -21.62 -16.18
N LEU A 85 2.98 -22.10 -14.93
CA LEU A 85 2.99 -21.26 -13.73
C LEU A 85 4.38 -20.71 -13.38
N ARG A 86 5.47 -21.43 -13.71
CA ARG A 86 6.84 -20.99 -13.38
C ARG A 86 7.22 -19.63 -13.99
N PRO A 87 6.85 -19.29 -15.24
CA PRO A 87 7.01 -17.93 -15.76
C PRO A 87 6.29 -16.87 -14.92
N MET A 88 5.09 -17.15 -14.43
CA MET A 88 4.36 -16.24 -13.54
C MET A 88 5.08 -16.08 -12.20
N LEU A 89 5.63 -17.17 -11.63
CA LEU A 89 6.43 -17.11 -10.40
C LEU A 89 7.68 -16.26 -10.59
N ARG A 90 8.43 -16.48 -11.67
CA ARG A 90 9.63 -15.68 -12.02
C ARG A 90 9.28 -14.20 -12.15
N PHE A 91 8.17 -13.89 -12.80
CA PHE A 91 7.69 -12.51 -12.90
C PHE A 91 7.37 -11.91 -11.53
N ALA A 92 6.65 -12.65 -10.68
CA ALA A 92 6.32 -12.20 -9.32
C ALA A 92 7.58 -11.99 -8.44
N LEU A 93 8.60 -12.83 -8.60
CA LEU A 93 9.89 -12.68 -7.92
C LEU A 93 10.65 -11.44 -8.40
N GLU A 94 10.64 -11.15 -9.71
CA GLU A 94 11.25 -9.93 -10.26
C GLU A 94 10.49 -8.67 -9.83
N ALA A 95 9.16 -8.73 -9.70
CA ALA A 95 8.33 -7.60 -9.28
C ALA A 95 8.73 -7.02 -7.91
N ARG A 96 9.30 -7.84 -7.03
CA ARG A 96 9.84 -7.40 -5.73
C ARG A 96 10.94 -6.32 -5.85
N LYS A 97 11.59 -6.24 -7.00
CA LYS A 97 12.68 -5.28 -7.26
C LYS A 97 12.18 -3.96 -7.82
N TRP A 98 10.87 -3.82 -8.05
CA TRP A 98 10.28 -2.62 -8.63
C TRP A 98 10.35 -1.43 -7.69
N SER A 99 10.63 -0.26 -8.26
CA SER A 99 10.65 0.99 -7.50
C SER A 99 9.24 1.41 -7.11
N THR A 100 9.14 2.07 -5.96
CA THR A 100 7.91 2.72 -5.49
C THR A 100 7.99 4.25 -5.55
N ASP A 101 9.13 4.83 -5.95
CA ASP A 101 9.44 6.25 -5.76
C ASP A 101 8.45 7.20 -6.43
N ALA A 102 7.89 6.80 -7.59
CA ALA A 102 6.94 7.61 -8.35
C ALA A 102 5.46 7.35 -7.98
N ILE A 103 5.19 6.28 -7.22
CA ILE A 103 3.83 5.75 -7.01
C ILE A 103 3.45 5.61 -5.53
N SER A 104 4.39 5.90 -4.62
CA SER A 104 4.19 5.81 -3.18
C SER A 104 4.98 6.86 -2.42
N ARG A 105 4.37 7.39 -1.35
CA ARG A 105 5.07 8.15 -0.29
C ARG A 105 5.02 7.40 1.05
N ARG A 106 4.69 6.12 1.00
CA ARG A 106 4.50 5.23 2.16
C ARG A 106 5.67 4.26 2.25
N VAL A 107 6.87 4.81 2.38
CA VAL A 107 8.11 4.05 2.53
C VAL A 107 8.89 4.65 3.69
N VAL A 108 9.17 3.85 4.71
CA VAL A 108 9.97 4.26 5.87
C VAL A 108 11.03 3.21 6.12
N ARG A 109 12.30 3.62 6.13
CA ARG A 109 13.47 2.73 6.28
C ARG A 109 13.44 1.56 5.27
N GLY A 110 12.89 1.78 4.08
CA GLY A 110 12.76 0.77 3.03
C GLY A 110 11.61 -0.23 3.24
N VAL A 111 10.72 -0.04 4.21
CA VAL A 111 9.50 -0.86 4.39
C VAL A 111 8.31 -0.12 3.78
N SER A 112 7.54 -0.83 2.94
CA SER A 112 6.36 -0.30 2.27
C SER A 112 5.19 -1.27 2.32
N GLY A 113 3.97 -0.75 2.12
CA GLY A 113 2.80 -1.59 1.88
C GLY A 113 2.91 -2.44 0.60
N HIS A 114 3.73 -2.03 -0.37
CA HIS A 114 3.97 -2.81 -1.59
C HIS A 114 4.66 -4.15 -1.30
N ASP A 115 5.41 -4.25 -0.18
CA ASP A 115 6.07 -5.49 0.22
C ASP A 115 5.01 -6.58 0.54
N GLY A 116 3.93 -6.19 1.23
CA GLY A 116 2.77 -7.03 1.51
C GLY A 116 2.00 -7.47 0.27
N GLU A 117 1.89 -6.57 -0.72
CA GLU A 117 1.28 -6.91 -2.00
C GLU A 117 2.08 -7.99 -2.73
N HIS A 118 3.40 -7.87 -2.76
CA HIS A 118 4.27 -8.91 -3.31
C HIS A 118 4.19 -10.23 -2.53
N TRP A 119 4.13 -10.19 -1.19
CA TRP A 119 3.90 -11.40 -0.38
C TRP A 119 2.64 -12.12 -0.76
N SER A 120 1.54 -11.39 -0.90
CA SER A 120 0.24 -11.98 -1.17
C SER A 120 0.19 -12.69 -2.53
N ILE A 121 0.90 -12.17 -3.53
CA ILE A 121 1.07 -12.80 -4.84
C ILE A 121 1.92 -14.07 -4.73
N LEU A 122 3.06 -14.00 -4.04
CA LEU A 122 3.94 -15.15 -3.82
C LEU A 122 3.29 -16.23 -2.96
N ALA A 123 2.46 -15.85 -1.99
CA ALA A 123 1.66 -16.78 -1.21
C ALA A 123 0.66 -17.51 -2.13
N GLY A 124 0.03 -16.82 -3.08
CA GLY A 124 -0.80 -17.44 -4.11
C GLY A 124 -0.04 -18.50 -4.91
N ALA A 125 1.18 -18.16 -5.37
CA ALA A 125 2.06 -19.09 -6.08
C ALA A 125 2.45 -20.30 -5.21
N LEU A 126 2.91 -20.05 -3.99
CA LEU A 126 3.34 -21.06 -3.03
C LEU A 126 2.23 -22.09 -2.77
N GLY A 127 1.04 -21.63 -2.39
CA GLY A 127 -0.10 -22.51 -2.14
C GLY A 127 -0.45 -23.35 -3.38
N ARG A 128 -0.32 -22.78 -4.57
CA ARG A 128 -0.58 -23.49 -5.81
C ARG A 128 0.46 -24.57 -6.12
N PHE A 129 1.75 -24.27 -5.96
CA PHE A 129 2.80 -25.27 -6.21
C PHE A 129 2.78 -26.40 -5.19
N LEU A 130 2.47 -26.11 -3.92
CA LEU A 130 2.24 -27.13 -2.89
C LEU A 130 1.09 -28.08 -3.28
N GLU A 131 -0.02 -27.55 -3.80
CA GLU A 131 -1.15 -28.37 -4.28
C GLU A 131 -0.78 -29.28 -5.47
N LEU A 132 0.19 -28.86 -6.28
CA LEU A 132 0.62 -29.59 -7.48
C LEU A 132 1.80 -30.53 -7.22
N GLY A 133 2.40 -30.51 -6.03
CA GLY A 133 3.59 -31.29 -5.70
C GLY A 133 4.87 -30.81 -6.40
N ASP A 134 4.94 -29.53 -6.79
CA ASP A 134 6.16 -28.91 -7.32
C ASP A 134 6.96 -28.30 -6.17
N ASP A 135 7.67 -29.15 -5.43
CA ASP A 135 8.40 -28.77 -4.22
C ASP A 135 9.44 -27.67 -4.51
N LYS A 136 10.12 -27.74 -5.65
CA LYS A 136 11.15 -26.76 -6.03
C LYS A 136 10.58 -25.34 -6.16
N SER A 137 9.46 -25.20 -6.89
CA SER A 137 8.85 -23.89 -7.10
C SER A 137 8.16 -23.38 -5.82
N ALA A 138 7.63 -24.29 -4.99
CA ALA A 138 7.11 -23.96 -3.68
C ALA A 138 8.23 -23.45 -2.74
N GLU A 139 9.37 -24.13 -2.66
CA GLU A 139 10.53 -23.70 -1.88
C GLU A 139 11.04 -22.32 -2.30
N GLU A 140 11.12 -22.05 -3.60
CA GLU A 140 11.53 -20.75 -4.13
C GLU A 140 10.59 -19.62 -3.69
N ALA A 141 9.27 -19.83 -3.81
CA ALA A 141 8.27 -18.86 -3.36
C ALA A 141 8.31 -18.66 -1.83
N LYS A 142 8.46 -19.75 -1.05
CA LYS A 142 8.54 -19.68 0.40
C LYS A 142 9.79 -18.94 0.86
N ALA A 143 10.96 -19.25 0.30
CA ALA A 143 12.21 -18.59 0.64
C ALA A 143 12.14 -17.08 0.39
N ALA A 144 11.47 -16.66 -0.68
CA ALA A 144 11.24 -15.24 -0.96
C ALA A 144 10.35 -14.55 0.09
N ILE A 145 9.29 -15.22 0.56
CA ILE A 145 8.42 -14.71 1.64
C ILE A 145 9.20 -14.64 2.97
N ASP A 146 9.89 -15.73 3.33
CA ASP A 146 10.67 -15.83 4.56
C ASP A 146 11.75 -14.73 4.66
N LEU A 147 12.51 -14.53 3.58
CA LEU A 147 13.55 -13.49 3.52
C LEU A 147 13.01 -12.09 3.79
N GLU A 148 11.81 -11.82 3.29
CA GLU A 148 11.18 -10.51 3.40
C GLU A 148 10.57 -10.30 4.80
N ILE A 149 9.99 -11.34 5.40
CA ILE A 149 9.55 -11.34 6.81
C ILE A 149 10.74 -11.02 7.72
N ASP A 150 11.87 -11.71 7.52
CA ASP A 150 13.07 -11.51 8.33
C ASP A 150 13.63 -10.08 8.16
N ARG A 151 13.59 -9.53 6.93
CA ARG A 151 14.02 -8.15 6.65
C ARG A 151 13.15 -7.13 7.39
N GLU A 152 11.82 -7.27 7.29
CA GLU A 152 10.88 -6.36 7.97
C GLU A 152 11.01 -6.44 9.49
N GLU A 153 11.19 -7.65 10.04
CA GLU A 153 11.42 -7.85 11.47
C GLU A 153 12.70 -7.16 11.94
N ALA A 154 13.80 -7.31 11.19
CA ALA A 154 15.06 -6.65 11.50
C ALA A 154 14.93 -5.12 11.51
N ILE A 155 14.23 -4.54 10.53
CA ILE A 155 13.99 -3.10 10.47
C ILE A 155 13.10 -2.63 11.62
N LEU A 156 12.01 -3.35 11.89
CA LEU A 156 11.12 -3.04 13.00
C LEU A 156 11.87 -3.02 14.34
N ASN A 157 12.69 -4.03 14.60
CA ASN A 157 13.50 -4.13 15.82
C ASN A 157 14.55 -3.02 15.90
N SER A 158 15.20 -2.68 14.78
CA SER A 158 16.15 -1.58 14.72
C SER A 158 15.51 -0.23 15.07
N VAL A 159 14.37 0.09 14.46
CA VAL A 159 13.65 1.36 14.70
C VAL A 159 13.13 1.42 16.13
N ALA A 160 12.65 0.31 16.66
CA ALA A 160 12.21 0.22 18.05
C ALA A 160 13.33 0.46 19.08
N GLY A 161 14.57 0.11 18.74
CA GLY A 161 15.75 0.32 19.59
C GLY A 161 16.37 1.72 19.49
N GLU A 162 15.96 2.53 18.50
CA GLU A 162 16.56 3.84 18.23
C GLU A 162 15.90 4.95 19.09
N PRO A 163 16.66 5.66 19.96
CA PRO A 163 16.12 6.74 20.76
C PRO A 163 15.54 7.88 19.90
N GLY A 164 14.29 8.25 20.14
CA GLY A 164 13.63 9.34 19.41
C GLY A 164 12.95 8.93 18.10
N ALA A 165 13.02 7.64 17.72
CA ALA A 165 12.41 7.13 16.49
C ALA A 165 10.94 6.70 16.65
N GLU A 166 10.22 7.17 17.69
CA GLU A 166 8.88 6.64 18.00
C GLU A 166 7.84 6.90 16.90
N ILE A 167 7.98 7.99 16.16
CA ILE A 167 7.09 8.29 15.02
C ILE A 167 7.38 7.35 13.85
N GLU A 168 8.66 7.12 13.55
CA GLU A 168 9.07 6.15 12.54
C GLU A 168 8.62 4.74 12.92
N LEU A 169 8.70 4.38 14.21
CA LEU A 169 8.19 3.11 14.73
C LEU A 169 6.71 2.93 14.38
N LEU A 170 5.88 3.94 14.62
CA LEU A 170 4.45 3.88 14.29
C LEU A 170 4.24 3.70 12.78
N GLN A 171 5.01 4.41 11.95
CA GLN A 171 4.92 4.32 10.50
C GLN A 171 5.34 2.94 9.97
N VAL A 172 6.46 2.39 10.46
CA VAL A 172 6.89 1.02 10.12
C VAL A 172 5.87 -0.01 10.58
N VAL A 173 5.34 0.13 11.80
CA VAL A 173 4.29 -0.73 12.34
C VAL A 173 3.05 -0.75 11.44
N MET A 174 2.64 0.38 10.86
CA MET A 174 1.52 0.40 9.93
C MET A 174 1.78 -0.44 8.68
N SER A 175 2.94 -0.29 8.05
CA SER A 175 3.28 -1.08 6.87
C SER A 175 3.38 -2.56 7.21
N VAL A 176 4.08 -2.94 8.29
CA VAL A 176 4.22 -4.34 8.72
C VAL A 176 2.86 -4.98 9.05
N ALA A 177 2.00 -4.26 9.78
CA ALA A 177 0.66 -4.76 10.12
C ALA A 177 -0.22 -4.94 8.86
N HIS A 178 -0.10 -4.03 7.90
CA HIS A 178 -0.75 -4.14 6.60
C HIS A 178 -0.23 -5.34 5.80
N ASN A 179 1.09 -5.48 5.69
CA ASN A 179 1.75 -6.55 4.93
C ASN A 179 1.39 -7.94 5.46
N ARG A 180 1.32 -8.10 6.78
CA ARG A 180 0.77 -9.32 7.39
C ARG A 180 -0.66 -9.58 6.93
N GLY A 181 -1.51 -8.56 6.92
CA GLY A 181 -2.89 -8.69 6.47
C GLY A 181 -3.01 -9.18 5.03
N ASP A 182 -2.10 -8.75 4.15
CA ASP A 182 -2.06 -9.20 2.76
C ASP A 182 -1.50 -10.62 2.60
N LEU A 183 -0.49 -11.01 3.39
CA LEU A 183 -0.03 -12.40 3.45
C LEU A 183 -1.18 -13.34 3.86
N GLN A 184 -1.96 -12.97 4.88
CA GLN A 184 -3.13 -13.74 5.30
C GLN A 184 -4.20 -13.83 4.20
N GLN A 185 -4.41 -12.75 3.44
CA GLN A 185 -5.32 -12.75 2.29
C GLN A 185 -4.81 -13.66 1.17
N GLY A 186 -3.52 -13.66 0.85
CA GLY A 186 -2.94 -14.59 -0.11
C GLY A 186 -3.12 -16.05 0.30
N MET A 187 -2.86 -16.37 1.58
CA MET A 187 -3.10 -17.72 2.13
C MET A 187 -4.58 -18.12 2.18
N SER A 188 -5.51 -17.16 2.18
CA SER A 188 -6.95 -17.46 2.21
C SER A 188 -7.43 -18.23 0.97
N PHE A 189 -6.66 -18.18 -0.12
CA PHE A 189 -6.95 -18.93 -1.34
C PHE A 189 -6.52 -20.38 -1.27
N TRP A 190 -5.81 -20.85 -0.24
CA TRP A 190 -5.20 -22.19 -0.23
C TRP A 190 -6.23 -23.27 0.15
N SER A 191 -6.18 -24.43 -0.50
CA SER A 191 -6.91 -25.60 0.00
C SER A 191 -6.25 -26.06 1.29
N LYS A 192 -7.01 -26.28 2.36
CA LYS A 192 -6.48 -26.82 3.63
C LYS A 192 -6.27 -28.32 3.51
N ASN A 193 -5.02 -28.77 3.39
CA ASN A 193 -4.66 -30.17 3.22
C ASN A 193 -3.30 -30.46 3.86
N VAL A 194 -2.82 -31.70 3.73
CA VAL A 194 -1.59 -32.17 4.38
C VAL A 194 -0.34 -31.43 3.89
N ALA A 195 -0.33 -30.95 2.65
CA ALA A 195 0.80 -30.20 2.08
C ALA A 195 0.79 -28.73 2.51
N THR A 196 -0.38 -28.11 2.59
CA THR A 196 -0.51 -26.67 2.87
C THR A 196 -0.61 -26.32 4.34
N ASN A 197 -1.23 -27.16 5.17
CA ASN A 197 -1.47 -26.87 6.59
C ASN A 197 -0.18 -26.57 7.38
N PRO A 198 0.92 -27.34 7.25
CA PRO A 198 2.16 -27.04 7.97
C PRO A 198 2.75 -25.68 7.58
N VAL A 199 2.66 -25.32 6.30
CA VAL A 199 3.19 -24.06 5.78
C VAL A 199 2.33 -22.88 6.20
N ILE A 200 1.00 -23.03 6.23
CA ILE A 200 0.08 -22.01 6.77
C ILE A 200 0.40 -21.76 8.24
N GLU A 201 0.62 -22.81 9.03
CA GLU A 201 0.95 -22.69 10.45
C GLU A 201 2.28 -21.95 10.65
N ASP A 202 3.34 -22.35 9.94
CA ASP A 202 4.66 -21.71 9.97
C ASP A 202 4.57 -20.21 9.63
N LEU A 203 4.03 -19.87 8.44
CA LEU A 203 3.91 -18.48 8.00
C LEU A 203 2.99 -17.65 8.92
N SER A 204 1.96 -18.27 9.49
CA SER A 204 1.09 -17.61 10.47
C SER A 204 1.78 -17.36 11.81
N GLN A 205 2.82 -18.11 12.16
CA GLN A 205 3.60 -17.87 13.38
C GLN A 205 4.73 -16.87 13.14
N ARG A 206 5.47 -17.04 12.04
CA ARG A 206 6.60 -16.17 11.68
C ARG A 206 6.14 -14.77 11.29
N GLY A 207 5.09 -14.67 10.47
CA GLY A 207 4.50 -13.40 10.05
C GLY A 207 3.55 -12.77 11.07
N ARG A 208 3.48 -13.26 12.32
CA ARG A 208 2.53 -12.72 13.32
C ARG A 208 2.80 -11.27 13.64
N PHE A 209 4.06 -10.82 13.67
CA PHE A 209 4.44 -9.47 14.12
C PHE A 209 3.55 -8.99 15.28
N ALA A 210 3.33 -9.87 16.28
CA ALA A 210 2.22 -9.70 17.23
C ALA A 210 2.34 -8.37 17.97
N ARG A 211 3.59 -7.96 18.21
CA ARG A 211 3.95 -6.67 18.78
C ARG A 211 3.55 -5.49 17.89
N ALA A 212 3.85 -5.55 16.59
CA ALA A 212 3.47 -4.52 15.64
C ALA A 212 1.95 -4.37 15.58
N ILE A 213 1.19 -5.46 15.50
CA ILE A 213 -0.28 -5.36 15.48
C ILE A 213 -0.85 -4.78 16.76
N ARG A 214 -0.31 -5.16 17.93
CA ARG A 214 -0.74 -4.57 19.19
C ARG A 214 -0.51 -3.06 19.17
N VAL A 215 0.67 -2.61 18.74
CA VAL A 215 0.99 -1.19 18.62
C VAL A 215 0.07 -0.50 17.62
N TYR A 216 -0.20 -1.12 16.47
CA TYR A 216 -1.12 -0.62 15.44
C TYR A 216 -2.53 -0.39 15.99
N GLN A 217 -3.02 -1.31 16.84
CA GLN A 217 -4.35 -1.23 17.47
C GLN A 217 -4.38 -0.25 18.65
N ASP A 218 -3.48 -0.40 19.61
CA ASP A 218 -3.48 0.33 20.89
C ASP A 218 -3.17 1.82 20.74
N THR A 219 -2.43 2.18 19.70
CA THR A 219 -2.12 3.60 19.42
C THR A 219 -3.23 4.31 18.65
N GLY A 220 -4.21 3.56 18.13
CA GLY A 220 -5.34 4.08 17.35
C GLY A 220 -4.97 4.47 15.90
N ILE A 221 -3.77 4.12 15.43
CA ILE A 221 -3.39 4.32 14.01
C ILE A 221 -4.06 3.29 13.09
N SER A 222 -4.71 2.27 13.63
CA SER A 222 -5.51 1.32 12.86
C SER A 222 -6.66 1.97 12.07
N ALA A 223 -7.23 3.04 12.60
CA ALA A 223 -8.22 3.85 11.90
C ALA A 223 -7.64 4.64 10.71
N GLU A 224 -6.32 4.71 10.56
CA GLU A 224 -5.68 5.34 9.40
C GLU A 224 -5.55 4.38 8.21
N GLY A 225 -5.64 3.07 8.44
CA GLY A 225 -5.58 2.04 7.39
C GLY A 225 -6.81 2.01 6.47
N HIS A 226 -7.80 2.86 6.71
CA HIS A 226 -8.98 2.95 5.84
C HIS A 226 -8.60 3.46 4.46
N ARG A 227 -9.14 2.79 3.43
CA ARG A 227 -9.02 3.24 2.04
C ARG A 227 -9.57 4.67 1.97
N HIS A 228 -8.73 5.62 1.56
CA HIS A 228 -9.04 7.06 1.48
C HIS A 228 -10.00 7.39 0.33
N TYR A 229 -11.14 6.69 0.27
CA TYR A 229 -12.19 6.87 -0.74
C TYR A 229 -12.66 8.32 -0.90
N PRO A 230 -12.74 9.16 0.16
CA PRO A 230 -13.08 10.57 -0.02
C PRO A 230 -12.14 11.34 -0.93
N LEU A 231 -10.87 10.93 -1.02
CA LEU A 231 -9.87 11.60 -1.86
C LEU A 231 -9.83 11.06 -3.30
N ARG A 232 -10.41 9.89 -3.58
CA ARG A 232 -10.38 9.28 -4.91
C ARG A 232 -11.03 10.13 -6.01
N PRO A 233 -12.15 10.84 -5.78
CA PRO A 233 -12.76 11.69 -6.81
C PRO A 233 -11.87 12.86 -7.26
N VAL A 234 -10.93 13.31 -6.42
CA VAL A 234 -10.11 14.49 -6.68
C VAL A 234 -9.00 14.16 -7.67
N LYS A 235 -9.24 14.44 -8.96
CA LYS A 235 -8.34 14.02 -10.04
C LYS A 235 -6.97 14.68 -9.98
N ALA A 236 -6.90 15.94 -9.55
CA ALA A 236 -5.64 16.70 -9.43
C ALA A 236 -4.61 16.01 -8.52
N LEU A 237 -5.05 15.21 -7.54
CA LEU A 237 -4.15 14.45 -6.67
C LEU A 237 -3.39 13.32 -7.39
N ARG A 238 -3.78 12.98 -8.63
CA ARG A 238 -3.16 11.91 -9.45
C ARG A 238 -2.09 12.44 -10.39
N GLU A 239 -1.94 13.75 -10.50
CA GLU A 239 -1.07 14.37 -11.51
C GLU A 239 0.42 14.34 -11.11
N SER A 240 0.72 14.19 -9.83
CA SER A 240 2.08 14.21 -9.31
C SER A 240 2.32 13.21 -8.18
N ALA A 241 3.51 12.61 -8.15
CA ALA A 241 3.94 11.79 -7.02
C ALA A 241 4.02 12.61 -5.71
N GLU A 242 4.21 13.93 -5.79
CA GLU A 242 4.30 14.82 -4.63
C GLU A 242 2.97 14.98 -3.87
N THR A 243 1.84 14.72 -4.55
CA THR A 243 0.49 14.82 -3.97
C THR A 243 -0.02 13.50 -3.42
N LEU A 244 0.71 12.40 -3.62
CA LEU A 244 0.39 11.10 -3.04
C LEU A 244 0.41 11.17 -1.51
N LEU A 245 -0.51 10.43 -0.90
CA LEU A 245 -0.73 10.48 0.54
C LEU A 245 0.37 9.72 1.30
N PRO A 246 1.14 10.36 2.19
CA PRO A 246 2.08 9.66 3.05
C PRO A 246 1.36 8.84 4.13
N LEU A 247 2.12 8.20 5.03
CA LEU A 247 1.56 7.45 6.15
C LEU A 247 0.89 8.41 7.15
N ALA A 248 -0.43 8.32 7.22
CA ALA A 248 -1.24 9.01 8.21
C ALA A 248 -0.97 8.42 9.62
N PRO A 249 -1.19 9.17 10.72
CA PRO A 249 -1.88 10.46 10.80
C PRO A 249 -1.01 11.69 10.54
N PHE A 250 0.29 11.56 10.24
CA PHE A 250 1.25 12.66 10.17
C PHE A 250 1.16 13.44 8.84
N LEU A 251 0.02 14.09 8.61
CA LEU A 251 -0.32 14.72 7.33
C LEU A 251 -0.15 16.24 7.29
N ASP A 252 0.42 16.86 8.33
CA ASP A 252 0.67 18.30 8.39
C ASP A 252 1.43 18.83 7.15
N ASP A 253 2.60 18.25 6.86
CA ASP A 253 3.44 18.67 5.73
C ASP A 253 2.79 18.38 4.37
N TRP A 254 2.02 17.29 4.29
CA TRP A 254 1.23 16.99 3.10
C TRP A 254 0.13 18.03 2.89
N GLY A 255 -0.59 18.40 3.95
CA GLY A 255 -1.58 19.48 3.93
C GLY A 255 -0.97 20.81 3.49
N ALA A 256 0.20 21.17 4.02
CA ALA A 256 0.94 22.35 3.60
C ALA A 256 1.22 22.35 2.08
N ARG A 257 1.60 21.20 1.52
CA ARG A 257 1.82 21.05 0.08
C ARG A 257 0.53 21.15 -0.74
N ILE A 258 -0.56 20.53 -0.29
CA ILE A 258 -1.87 20.63 -0.94
C ILE A 258 -2.33 22.09 -1.02
N MET A 259 -2.04 22.90 0.01
CA MET A 259 -2.43 24.30 0.04
C MET A 259 -1.81 25.13 -1.10
N GLN A 260 -0.67 24.69 -1.63
CA GLN A 260 0.00 25.34 -2.76
C GLN A 260 -0.58 24.95 -4.13
N MET A 261 -1.47 23.96 -4.18
CA MET A 261 -2.10 23.53 -5.42
C MET A 261 -3.18 24.52 -5.89
N GLU A 262 -3.41 24.55 -7.21
CA GLU A 262 -4.55 25.25 -7.78
C GLU A 262 -5.88 24.59 -7.35
N ALA A 263 -5.95 23.26 -7.38
CA ALA A 263 -7.12 22.46 -7.01
C ALA A 263 -7.35 22.33 -5.49
N ARG A 264 -6.72 23.17 -4.66
CA ARG A 264 -6.76 23.06 -3.18
C ARG A 264 -8.15 23.09 -2.56
N ALA A 265 -9.11 23.79 -3.17
CA ALA A 265 -10.49 23.86 -2.66
C ALA A 265 -11.22 22.52 -2.78
N GLU A 266 -10.98 21.78 -3.87
CA GLU A 266 -11.56 20.45 -4.07
C GLU A 266 -10.99 19.44 -3.05
N VAL A 267 -9.67 19.49 -2.82
CA VAL A 267 -9.01 18.65 -1.79
C VAL A 267 -9.49 19.01 -0.39
N LEU A 268 -9.62 20.31 -0.08
CA LEU A 268 -10.13 20.80 1.20
C LEU A 268 -11.53 20.24 1.49
N GLU A 269 -12.44 20.34 0.52
CA GLU A 269 -13.79 19.79 0.65
C GLU A 269 -13.77 18.27 0.88
N ALA A 270 -12.97 17.54 0.11
CA ALA A 270 -12.83 16.10 0.26
C ALA A 270 -12.32 15.69 1.65
N LEU A 271 -11.37 16.44 2.23
CA LEU A 271 -10.85 16.22 3.58
C LEU A 271 -11.92 16.49 4.65
N VAL A 272 -12.66 17.59 4.54
CA VAL A 272 -13.73 17.94 5.51
C VAL A 272 -14.85 16.90 5.51
N LEU A 273 -15.28 16.46 4.32
CA LEU A 273 -16.26 15.38 4.19
C LEU A 273 -15.70 14.06 4.72
N GLY A 274 -14.42 13.78 4.46
CA GLY A 274 -13.72 12.59 4.94
C GLY A 274 -13.67 12.50 6.45
N CYS A 275 -13.45 13.62 7.15
CA CYS A 275 -13.40 13.69 8.62
C CYS A 275 -14.69 13.22 9.31
N HIS A 276 -15.82 13.21 8.59
CA HIS A 276 -17.11 12.77 9.12
C HIS A 276 -17.49 11.35 8.66
N LYS A 277 -16.89 10.88 7.57
CA LYS A 277 -17.18 9.55 7.00
C LYS A 277 -16.33 8.45 7.60
N ILE A 278 -15.13 8.77 8.07
CA ILE A 278 -14.15 7.79 8.55
C ILE A 278 -13.97 8.00 10.05
N GLU A 279 -14.57 7.10 10.83
CA GLU A 279 -14.48 7.13 12.29
C GLU A 279 -13.04 6.86 12.76
N GLY A 280 -12.61 7.55 13.82
CA GLY A 280 -11.29 7.33 14.44
C GLY A 280 -10.09 7.93 13.69
N GLN A 281 -10.22 8.25 12.41
CA GLN A 281 -9.14 8.85 11.61
C GLN A 281 -8.74 10.23 12.17
N GLN A 282 -7.46 10.43 12.38
CA GLN A 282 -6.79 11.65 12.83
C GLN A 282 -6.09 12.38 11.68
N GLY A 283 -5.61 11.66 10.66
CA GLY A 283 -4.79 12.21 9.58
C GLY A 283 -5.41 13.39 8.84
N TYR A 284 -6.71 13.34 8.51
CA TYR A 284 -7.33 14.45 7.79
C TYR A 284 -7.37 15.76 8.59
N TYR A 285 -7.55 15.69 9.92
CA TYR A 285 -7.46 16.89 10.75
C TYR A 285 -6.04 17.48 10.74
N ARG A 286 -5.01 16.63 10.68
CA ARG A 286 -3.62 17.06 10.54
C ARG A 286 -3.36 17.73 9.19
N ALA A 287 -3.89 17.17 8.11
CA ALA A 287 -3.81 17.79 6.78
C ALA A 287 -4.50 19.18 6.76
N LEU A 288 -5.71 19.29 7.33
CA LEU A 288 -6.43 20.56 7.44
C LEU A 288 -5.66 21.60 8.27
N ALA A 289 -5.05 21.18 9.38
CA ALA A 289 -4.21 22.03 10.21
C ALA A 289 -3.01 22.56 9.40
N GLY A 290 -2.28 21.68 8.71
CA GLY A 290 -1.14 22.04 7.86
C GLY A 290 -1.52 22.98 6.71
N MET A 291 -2.69 22.77 6.07
CA MET A 291 -3.20 23.70 5.05
C MET A 291 -3.43 25.10 5.63
N ARG A 292 -4.11 25.19 6.78
CA ARG A 292 -4.45 26.47 7.43
C ARG A 292 -3.22 27.22 7.97
N GLU A 293 -2.25 26.50 8.52
CA GLU A 293 -1.00 27.07 9.04
C GLU A 293 -0.13 27.63 7.91
N THR A 294 -0.17 27.01 6.72
CA THR A 294 0.64 27.42 5.57
C THR A 294 0.14 28.73 4.93
N ASP A 295 -1.17 28.85 4.72
CA ASP A 295 -1.78 30.08 4.19
C ASP A 295 -3.22 30.22 4.70
N SER A 296 -3.38 30.94 5.82
CA SER A 296 -4.69 31.15 6.45
C SER A 296 -5.66 31.93 5.55
N ARG A 297 -5.17 32.91 4.77
CA ARG A 297 -6.01 33.69 3.86
C ARG A 297 -6.44 32.85 2.66
N GLY A 298 -5.51 32.10 2.07
CA GLY A 298 -5.81 31.16 1.00
C GLY A 298 -6.77 30.06 1.45
N PHE A 299 -6.64 29.57 2.69
CA PHE A 299 -7.54 28.59 3.29
C PHE A 299 -8.97 29.13 3.41
N ASP A 300 -9.14 30.38 3.86
CA ASP A 300 -10.44 31.04 3.93
C ASP A 300 -11.05 31.25 2.53
N LEU A 301 -10.23 31.60 1.53
CA LEU A 301 -10.68 31.73 0.15
C LEU A 301 -11.12 30.39 -0.44
N ALA A 302 -10.32 29.33 -0.24
CA ALA A 302 -10.66 27.96 -0.66
C ALA A 302 -11.94 27.47 0.02
N THR A 303 -12.14 27.81 1.30
CA THR A 303 -13.36 27.48 2.05
C THR A 303 -14.61 28.06 1.38
N ARG A 304 -14.54 29.29 0.87
CA ARG A 304 -15.67 29.95 0.19
C ARG A 304 -16.03 29.29 -1.15
N GLN A 305 -15.12 28.52 -1.74
CA GLN A 305 -15.34 27.80 -3.00
C GLN A 305 -15.98 26.42 -2.77
N MET A 306 -15.95 25.90 -1.54
CA MET A 306 -16.58 24.62 -1.20
C MET A 306 -18.11 24.72 -1.18
N SER A 307 -18.78 23.58 -1.24
CA SER A 307 -20.22 23.50 -1.00
C SER A 307 -20.64 24.04 0.40
N ASN A 308 -21.86 24.59 0.50
CA ASN A 308 -22.39 25.12 1.75
C ASN A 308 -22.43 24.07 2.89
N SER A 309 -22.66 22.79 2.55
CA SER A 309 -22.64 21.70 3.51
C SER A 309 -21.24 21.47 4.07
N ALA A 310 -20.21 21.42 3.21
CA ALA A 310 -18.82 21.30 3.63
C ALA A 310 -18.36 22.50 4.48
N GLN A 311 -18.74 23.73 4.09
CA GLN A 311 -18.46 24.92 4.89
C GLN A 311 -19.08 24.85 6.30
N ARG A 312 -20.29 24.31 6.44
CA ARG A 312 -20.93 24.11 7.76
C ARG A 312 -20.19 23.06 8.59
N LEU A 313 -19.78 21.96 7.97
CA LEU A 313 -19.00 20.90 8.63
C LEU A 313 -17.64 21.40 9.13
N LEU A 314 -16.95 22.25 8.35
CA LEU A 314 -15.69 22.87 8.78
C LEU A 314 -15.86 23.82 9.98
N LYS A 315 -17.07 24.36 10.18
CA LYS A 315 -17.41 25.21 11.33
C LYS A 315 -17.81 24.41 12.57
N ASP A 316 -17.94 23.09 12.47
CA ASP A 316 -18.24 22.23 13.61
C ASP A 316 -17.19 22.38 14.71
N ALA A 317 -17.66 22.48 15.97
CA ALA A 317 -16.79 22.72 17.11
C ALA A 317 -15.84 21.54 17.37
N GLY A 318 -16.28 20.30 17.13
CA GLY A 318 -15.47 19.10 17.27
C GLY A 318 -14.36 19.04 16.23
N LEU A 319 -14.67 19.34 14.97
CA LEU A 319 -13.66 19.42 13.90
C LEU A 319 -12.63 20.50 14.19
N ARG A 320 -13.07 21.72 14.54
CA ARG A 320 -12.17 22.84 14.87
C ARG A 320 -11.23 22.49 16.02
N LYS A 321 -11.76 21.93 17.11
CA LYS A 321 -10.96 21.50 18.26
C LYS A 321 -9.83 20.53 17.87
N LYS A 322 -10.09 19.57 16.97
CA LYS A 322 -9.07 18.64 16.49
C LYS A 322 -8.02 19.34 15.60
N MET A 323 -8.47 20.22 14.71
CA MET A 323 -7.60 21.01 13.84
C MET A 323 -6.74 22.04 14.61
N ASP A 324 -7.23 22.55 15.73
CA ASP A 324 -6.53 23.51 16.60
C ASP A 324 -5.47 22.86 17.50
N THR A 325 -5.36 21.52 17.51
CA THR A 325 -4.31 20.83 18.26
C THR A 325 -2.94 21.14 17.62
N PRO A 326 -1.98 21.74 18.34
CA PRO A 326 -0.66 22.03 17.78
C PRO A 326 0.09 20.76 17.38
N ARG A 327 0.86 20.81 16.28
CA ARG A 327 1.65 19.66 15.77
C ARG A 327 2.52 19.03 16.85
N GLN A 328 3.26 19.85 17.60
CA GLN A 328 4.15 19.39 18.66
C GLN A 328 3.39 18.60 19.74
N SER A 329 2.22 19.09 20.16
CA SER A 329 1.36 18.41 21.13
C SER A 329 0.82 17.10 20.60
N PHE A 330 0.36 17.07 19.34
CA PHE A 330 -0.12 15.87 18.68
C PHE A 330 0.97 14.80 18.61
N GLU A 331 2.13 15.14 18.05
CA GLU A 331 3.23 14.19 17.90
C GLU A 331 3.78 13.73 19.26
N SER A 332 3.89 14.62 20.26
CA SER A 332 4.28 14.23 21.62
C SER A 332 3.32 13.17 22.20
N GLY A 333 2.01 13.34 22.00
CA GLY A 333 1.01 12.33 22.34
C GLY A 333 1.19 11.01 21.59
N MET A 334 1.52 11.05 20.29
CA MET A 334 1.82 9.85 19.50
C MET A 334 3.08 9.13 20.01
N ARG A 335 4.17 9.85 20.29
CA ARG A 335 5.41 9.28 20.85
C ARG A 335 5.15 8.58 22.18
N LYS A 336 4.36 9.21 23.07
CA LYS A 336 3.96 8.61 24.35
C LYS A 336 3.16 7.31 24.15
N ARG A 337 2.19 7.32 23.22
CA ARG A 337 1.41 6.12 22.87
C ARG A 337 2.30 5.01 22.31
N ALA A 338 3.21 5.34 21.39
CA ALA A 338 4.15 4.39 20.79
C ALA A 338 5.01 3.70 21.86
N ARG A 339 5.61 4.47 22.79
CA ARG A 339 6.41 3.91 23.89
C ARG A 339 5.59 3.01 24.81
N ALA A 340 4.40 3.47 25.20
CA ALA A 340 3.54 2.70 26.09
C ALA A 340 3.09 1.38 25.44
N ALA A 341 2.67 1.43 24.18
CA ALA A 341 2.26 0.25 23.43
C ALA A 341 3.45 -0.68 23.16
N TRP A 342 4.63 -0.15 22.81
CA TRP A 342 5.80 -0.97 22.54
C TRP A 342 6.36 -1.63 23.81
N LEU A 343 6.47 -0.92 24.93
CA LEU A 343 6.97 -1.49 26.20
C LEU A 343 5.96 -2.44 26.86
N GLY A 344 4.66 -2.22 26.65
CA GLY A 344 3.58 -3.10 27.14
C GLY A 344 3.28 -4.28 26.22
N ALA A 345 3.86 -4.32 25.02
CA ALA A 345 3.75 -5.42 24.06
C ALA A 345 4.95 -6.36 24.16
#